data_AF-A0A2U8W363-F1
#
_entry.id   AF-A0A2U8W363-F1
#
_cell.length_a   1.000
_cell.length_b   1.000
_cell.length_c   1.000
_cell.angle_alpha   90.00
_cell.angle_beta   90.00
_cell.angle_gamma   90.00
#
_symmetry.space_group_name_H-M   'P 1'
#
loop_
_entity.id
_entity.type
_entity.pdbx_description
1 polymer ?
#
loop_
_entity_poly.entity_id
_entity_poly.type
_entity_poly.pdbx_seq_one_letter_code
_entity_poly.pdbx_strand_id
1 'polypeptide(L)'
;MLEAQSASSPAWGERHLRLAIDAAGVALWSWNVDNDAFTMDERAFVLWGLPKSASITFEDLSSRIHPADRDRVRGAFAATRAILGDYEIDFRILHGDLVKWISARGRGDDQGIVGRVMFGIFLDVTGRKQAEEGHELLAGEMSHRVKNLLAIASGLTAITSRSTSTTVDMARELTQRLTALGRAHDLVRPLPGNEGKAALLGDLIAILLAPYDDMGAFSGRIRVSVPRMGVGEAAATTLALVVHELATNSLKYGALSVPTGTLDVSSSEQEDVVVIAWTERGGPPVTRPTGPGGYGSKLLNRAMTHQLDGSITREWDPAGVIATLTMNKTFLAK
;
A
#
# COMPACT_ATOMS: atom_id res chain seq x y z
N MET A 1 -9.75 70.41 8.32
CA MET A 1 -10.92 69.69 8.85
C MET A 1 -11.29 68.66 7.79
N LEU A 2 -10.81 67.43 7.94
CA LEU A 2 -10.97 66.34 6.97
C LEU A 2 -12.26 65.59 7.34
N GLU A 3 -13.22 65.56 6.41
CA GLU A 3 -14.44 64.75 6.54
C GLU A 3 -14.07 63.27 6.47
N ALA A 4 -14.35 62.56 7.55
CA ALA A 4 -14.23 61.11 7.61
C ALA A 4 -15.34 60.49 6.74
N GLN A 5 -14.98 59.98 5.56
CA GLN A 5 -15.82 59.05 4.82
C GLN A 5 -16.01 57.79 5.67
N SER A 6 -17.22 57.62 6.20
CA SER A 6 -17.68 56.35 6.78
C SER A 6 -17.72 55.30 5.66
N ALA A 7 -16.68 54.48 5.57
CA ALA A 7 -16.68 53.29 4.73
C ALA A 7 -17.70 52.30 5.32
N SER A 8 -18.88 52.20 4.71
CA SER A 8 -19.84 51.16 5.07
C SER A 8 -19.17 49.80 4.88
N SER A 9 -19.05 49.01 5.94
CA SER A 9 -18.64 47.60 5.80
C SER A 9 -19.51 46.93 4.75
N PRO A 10 -18.96 46.09 3.85
CA PRO A 10 -19.77 45.36 2.89
C PRO A 10 -20.74 44.46 3.67
N ALA A 11 -21.98 44.91 3.80
CA ALA A 11 -22.99 44.18 4.55
C ALA A 11 -23.38 42.94 3.76
N TRP A 12 -23.31 41.77 4.42
CA TRP A 12 -23.82 40.51 3.89
C TRP A 12 -25.34 40.59 3.73
N GLY A 13 -25.80 41.18 2.62
CA GLY A 13 -27.20 41.18 2.21
C GLY A 13 -27.65 39.82 1.67
N GLU A 14 -28.95 39.63 1.57
CA GLU A 14 -29.59 38.38 1.12
C GLU A 14 -29.01 37.84 -0.20
N ARG A 15 -28.75 38.73 -1.17
CA ARG A 15 -28.14 38.35 -2.45
C ARG A 15 -26.75 37.74 -2.28
N HIS A 16 -25.92 38.29 -1.40
CA HIS A 16 -24.57 37.78 -1.13
C HIS A 16 -24.61 36.43 -0.42
N LEU A 17 -25.58 36.25 0.50
CA LEU A 17 -25.79 34.98 1.19
C LEU A 17 -26.25 33.86 0.25
N ARG A 18 -27.20 34.14 -0.65
CA ARG A 18 -27.64 33.17 -1.67
C ARG A 18 -26.49 32.74 -2.59
N LEU A 19 -25.70 33.71 -3.08
CA LEU A 19 -24.52 33.41 -3.90
C LEU A 19 -23.49 32.55 -3.15
N ALA A 20 -23.27 32.81 -1.85
CA ALA A 20 -22.36 32.02 -1.04
C ALA A 20 -22.85 30.58 -0.82
N ILE A 21 -24.16 30.38 -0.60
CA ILE A 21 -24.80 29.06 -0.48
C ILE A 21 -24.64 28.25 -1.77
N ASP A 22 -24.94 28.87 -2.91
CA ASP A 22 -24.82 28.24 -4.23
C ASP A 22 -23.36 27.83 -4.52
N ALA A 23 -22.42 28.74 -4.26
CA ALA A 23 -20.98 28.52 -4.46
C ALA A 23 -20.40 27.45 -3.50
N ALA A 24 -20.86 27.42 -2.24
CA ALA A 24 -20.45 26.43 -1.25
C ALA A 24 -21.01 25.03 -1.55
N GLY A 25 -21.97 24.94 -2.45
CA GLY A 25 -22.46 23.66 -2.91
C GLY A 25 -23.45 22.99 -1.96
N VAL A 26 -24.03 23.75 -1.03
CA VAL A 26 -24.85 23.20 0.06
C VAL A 26 -26.33 23.19 -0.32
N ALA A 27 -27.07 22.21 0.18
CA ALA A 27 -28.51 22.11 -0.03
C ALA A 27 -29.26 22.46 1.27
N LEU A 28 -30.30 23.27 1.20
CA LEU A 28 -31.02 23.78 2.36
C LEU A 28 -32.18 22.88 2.76
N TRP A 29 -32.38 22.75 4.07
CA TRP A 29 -33.57 22.13 4.64
C TRP A 29 -34.09 22.91 5.84
N SER A 30 -35.40 22.82 6.06
CA SER A 30 -36.01 23.10 7.35
C SER A 30 -36.88 21.93 7.79
N TRP A 31 -37.00 21.75 9.09
CA TRP A 31 -37.78 20.68 9.68
C TRP A 31 -38.62 21.20 10.83
N ASN A 32 -39.93 21.06 10.72
CA ASN A 32 -40.84 21.30 11.83
C ASN A 32 -40.91 20.05 12.70
N VAL A 33 -40.42 20.15 13.93
CA VAL A 33 -40.34 18.98 14.80
C VAL A 33 -41.72 18.51 15.27
N ASP A 34 -42.75 19.35 15.33
CA ASP A 34 -44.05 18.93 15.86
C ASP A 34 -44.86 18.08 14.89
N ASN A 35 -44.90 18.48 13.62
CA ASN A 35 -45.68 17.78 12.59
C ASN A 35 -44.81 16.96 11.62
N ASP A 36 -43.50 16.90 11.89
CA ASP A 36 -42.51 16.16 11.09
C ASP A 36 -42.37 16.63 9.63
N ALA A 37 -42.78 17.87 9.33
CA ALA A 37 -42.70 18.41 7.98
C ALA A 37 -41.30 18.92 7.65
N PHE A 38 -40.71 18.39 6.58
CA PHE A 38 -39.50 18.90 5.95
C PHE A 38 -39.83 19.83 4.78
N THR A 39 -39.13 20.95 4.72
CA THR A 39 -39.02 21.78 3.52
C THR A 39 -37.59 21.69 3.01
N MET A 40 -37.42 21.56 1.69
CA MET A 40 -36.12 21.43 1.04
C MET A 40 -36.03 22.37 -0.15
N ASP A 41 -34.83 22.86 -0.44
CA ASP A 41 -34.58 23.54 -1.71
C ASP A 41 -34.44 22.54 -2.87
N GLU A 42 -34.36 23.05 -4.10
CA GLU A 42 -34.25 22.23 -5.31
C GLU A 42 -33.00 21.34 -5.29
N ARG A 43 -31.89 21.83 -4.73
CA ARG A 43 -30.64 21.09 -4.65
C ARG A 43 -30.78 19.88 -3.72
N ALA A 44 -31.51 20.00 -2.63
CA ALA A 44 -31.76 18.91 -1.70
C ALA A 44 -32.60 17.81 -2.36
N PHE A 45 -33.66 18.16 -3.10
CA PHE A 45 -34.41 17.16 -3.88
C PHE A 45 -33.52 16.37 -4.85
N VAL A 46 -32.64 17.07 -5.58
CA VAL A 46 -31.66 16.44 -6.50
C VAL A 46 -30.67 15.56 -5.74
N LEU A 47 -30.13 16.03 -4.61
CA LEU A 47 -29.17 15.29 -3.79
C LEU A 47 -29.77 13.97 -3.28
N TRP A 48 -30.99 14.04 -2.77
CA TRP A 48 -31.73 12.89 -2.23
C TRP A 48 -32.39 12.01 -3.31
N GLY A 49 -32.42 12.43 -4.58
CA GLY A 49 -33.07 11.68 -5.66
C GLY A 49 -34.58 11.57 -5.49
N LEU A 50 -35.20 12.62 -4.95
CA LEU A 50 -36.64 12.69 -4.70
C LEU A 50 -37.32 13.65 -5.69
N PRO A 51 -38.54 13.33 -6.16
CA PRO A 51 -39.32 14.28 -6.93
C PRO A 51 -39.65 15.51 -6.07
N LYS A 52 -39.68 16.68 -6.70
CA LYS A 52 -40.06 17.93 -6.01
C LYS A 52 -41.48 17.79 -5.45
N SER A 53 -41.61 18.01 -4.15
CA SER A 53 -42.89 17.91 -3.42
C SER A 53 -43.07 19.12 -2.51
N ALA A 54 -44.32 19.51 -2.29
CA ALA A 54 -44.67 20.57 -1.34
C ALA A 54 -44.65 20.11 0.13
N SER A 55 -44.64 18.79 0.36
CA SER A 55 -44.57 18.19 1.69
C SER A 55 -43.74 16.91 1.63
N ILE A 56 -42.74 16.83 2.51
CA ILE A 56 -41.89 15.66 2.75
C ILE A 56 -41.85 15.41 4.25
N THR A 57 -41.86 14.15 4.66
CA THR A 57 -41.71 13.74 6.06
C THR A 57 -40.32 13.18 6.32
N PHE A 58 -39.95 12.97 7.59
CA PHE A 58 -38.72 12.26 7.92
C PHE A 58 -38.73 10.83 7.34
N GLU A 59 -39.89 10.16 7.34
CA GLU A 59 -39.99 8.78 6.84
C GLU A 59 -39.71 8.67 5.34
N ASP A 60 -40.10 9.69 4.55
CA ASP A 60 -39.75 9.75 3.12
C ASP A 60 -38.23 9.80 2.91
N LEU A 61 -37.52 10.59 3.72
CA LEU A 61 -36.06 10.66 3.71
C LEU A 61 -35.42 9.36 4.26
N SER A 62 -35.94 8.84 5.37
CA SER A 62 -35.49 7.61 6.03
C SER A 62 -35.51 6.40 5.10
N SER A 63 -36.49 6.34 4.19
CA SER A 63 -36.57 5.30 3.15
C SER A 63 -35.32 5.25 2.26
N ARG A 64 -34.69 6.40 2.01
CA ARG A 64 -33.46 6.55 1.21
C ARG A 64 -32.18 6.35 2.03
N ILE A 65 -32.24 6.40 3.36
CA ILE A 65 -31.06 6.17 4.20
C ILE A 65 -30.66 4.69 4.11
N HIS A 66 -29.35 4.44 4.01
CA HIS A 66 -28.79 3.10 3.98
C HIS A 66 -29.25 2.31 5.22
N PRO A 67 -29.71 1.03 5.08
CA PRO A 67 -30.32 0.28 6.18
C PRO A 67 -29.50 0.27 7.48
N ALA A 68 -28.17 0.13 7.37
CA ALA A 68 -27.25 0.13 8.52
C ALA A 68 -27.17 1.47 9.29
N ASP A 69 -27.58 2.59 8.68
CA ASP A 69 -27.50 3.92 9.29
C ASP A 69 -28.86 4.41 9.83
N ARG A 70 -29.97 3.77 9.45
CA ARG A 70 -31.35 4.26 9.74
C ARG A 70 -31.62 4.49 11.21
N ASP A 71 -31.35 3.50 12.06
CA ASP A 71 -31.65 3.58 13.49
C ASP A 71 -30.81 4.65 14.19
N ARG A 72 -29.53 4.74 13.81
CA ARG A 72 -28.61 5.76 14.30
C ARG A 72 -29.07 7.16 13.90
N VAL A 73 -29.44 7.35 12.64
CA VAL A 73 -29.91 8.65 12.14
C VAL A 73 -31.22 9.04 12.81
N ARG A 74 -32.21 8.14 12.86
CA ARG A 74 -33.48 8.38 13.56
C ARG A 74 -33.26 8.75 15.03
N GLY A 75 -32.37 8.05 15.73
CA GLY A 75 -32.01 8.37 17.12
C GLY A 75 -31.40 9.77 17.25
N ALA A 76 -30.50 10.14 16.34
CA ALA A 76 -29.88 11.46 16.34
C ALA A 76 -30.89 12.59 16.04
N PHE A 77 -31.83 12.37 15.11
CA PHE A 77 -32.94 13.29 14.84
C PHE A 77 -33.94 13.37 16.00
N ALA A 78 -34.16 12.29 16.76
CA ALA A 78 -34.99 12.36 17.96
C ALA A 78 -34.32 13.18 19.07
N ALA A 79 -33.00 13.06 19.22
CA ALA A 79 -32.23 13.76 20.26
C ALA A 79 -32.19 15.28 20.07
N THR A 80 -32.21 15.78 18.82
CA THR A 80 -32.26 17.23 18.55
C THR A 80 -33.53 17.91 19.04
N ARG A 81 -34.60 17.14 19.33
CA ARG A 81 -35.84 17.67 19.94
C ARG A 81 -35.66 18.04 21.42
N ALA A 82 -34.66 17.47 22.09
CA ALA A 82 -34.47 17.58 23.53
C ALA A 82 -33.23 18.39 23.92
N ILE A 83 -32.30 18.61 23.00
CA ILE A 83 -31.00 19.25 23.26
C ILE A 83 -30.86 20.49 22.38
N LEU A 84 -30.74 21.67 22.99
CA LEU A 84 -30.34 22.88 22.28
C LEU A 84 -28.88 22.76 21.85
N GLY A 85 -28.59 23.02 20.58
CA GLY A 85 -27.23 23.11 20.08
C GLY A 85 -27.08 22.83 18.59
N ASP A 86 -25.82 22.78 18.17
CA ASP A 86 -25.43 22.40 16.82
C ASP A 86 -25.66 20.89 16.63
N TYR A 87 -26.28 20.54 15.53
CA TYR A 87 -26.49 19.17 15.08
C TYR A 87 -25.58 18.89 13.89
N GLU A 88 -24.83 17.79 13.94
CA GLU A 88 -24.05 17.29 12.82
C GLU A 88 -24.07 15.76 12.81
N ILE A 89 -24.40 15.18 11.65
CA ILE A 89 -24.32 13.73 11.43
C ILE A 89 -23.92 13.41 9.99
N ASP A 90 -23.01 12.45 9.85
CA ASP A 90 -22.68 11.84 8.56
C ASP A 90 -23.41 10.48 8.44
N PHE A 91 -24.06 10.24 7.31
CA PHE A 91 -24.75 8.97 7.00
C PHE A 91 -24.81 8.71 5.51
N ARG A 92 -25.08 7.45 5.15
CA ARG A 92 -25.21 7.03 3.76
C ARG A 92 -26.66 7.08 3.31
N ILE A 93 -26.85 7.49 2.06
CA ILE A 93 -28.11 7.36 1.32
C ILE A 93 -27.93 6.48 0.10
N LEU A 94 -29.03 5.87 -0.33
CA LEU A 94 -29.16 5.10 -1.55
C LEU A 94 -29.80 5.99 -2.62
N HIS A 95 -29.04 6.30 -3.66
CA HIS A 95 -29.49 7.07 -4.82
C HIS A 95 -29.43 6.15 -6.05
N GLY A 96 -30.54 5.47 -6.35
CA GLY A 96 -30.53 4.33 -7.29
C GLY A 96 -29.63 3.22 -6.75
N ASP A 97 -28.68 2.76 -7.56
CA ASP A 97 -27.68 1.75 -7.18
C ASP A 97 -26.42 2.34 -6.52
N LEU A 98 -26.34 3.67 -6.40
CA LEU A 98 -25.18 4.36 -5.84
C LEU A 98 -25.37 4.66 -4.36
N VAL A 99 -24.30 4.46 -3.58
CA VAL A 99 -24.20 4.91 -2.19
C VAL A 99 -23.55 6.29 -2.17
N LYS A 100 -24.23 7.26 -1.56
CA LYS A 100 -23.67 8.60 -1.30
C LYS A 100 -23.55 8.85 0.19
N TRP A 101 -22.52 9.57 0.60
CA TRP A 101 -22.38 10.08 1.95
C TRP A 101 -22.92 11.51 2.05
N ILE A 102 -23.84 11.72 2.98
CA ILE A 102 -24.43 13.02 3.29
C ILE A 102 -24.00 13.43 4.69
N SER A 103 -23.55 14.67 4.82
CA SER A 103 -23.41 15.35 6.10
C SER A 103 -24.61 16.27 6.30
N ALA A 104 -25.43 15.98 7.30
CA ALA A 104 -26.54 16.84 7.71
C ALA A 104 -26.08 17.69 8.88
N ARG A 105 -26.19 19.01 8.72
CA ARG A 105 -25.85 19.98 9.75
C ARG A 105 -27.03 20.89 10.00
N GLY A 106 -27.36 21.15 11.25
CA GLY A 106 -28.48 22.02 11.60
C GLY A 106 -28.21 22.81 12.87
N ARG A 107 -28.93 23.90 13.04
CA ARG A 107 -28.95 24.69 14.27
C ARG A 107 -30.39 25.10 14.56
N GLY A 108 -30.82 24.91 15.79
CA GLY A 108 -32.01 25.56 16.32
C GLY A 108 -31.58 26.87 16.97
N ASP A 109 -32.10 28.01 16.52
CA ASP A 109 -31.91 29.29 17.21
C ASP A 109 -33.09 29.57 18.18
N ASP A 110 -32.92 30.53 19.09
CA ASP A 110 -33.92 30.87 20.10
C ASP A 110 -35.29 31.29 19.50
N GLN A 111 -35.32 31.80 18.26
CA GLN A 111 -36.56 32.18 17.55
C GLN A 111 -37.22 31.00 16.82
N GLY A 112 -36.44 30.10 16.22
CA GLY A 112 -36.88 28.84 15.62
C GLY A 112 -37.39 27.83 16.65
N ILE A 113 -36.94 27.92 17.91
CA ILE A 113 -37.46 27.13 19.04
C ILE A 113 -38.92 27.51 19.37
N VAL A 114 -39.32 28.77 19.24
CA VAL A 114 -40.72 29.20 19.45
C VAL A 114 -41.64 28.66 18.34
N GLY A 115 -41.14 28.61 17.10
CA GLY A 115 -41.84 28.00 15.96
C GLY A 115 -41.65 26.48 15.83
N ARG A 116 -40.75 25.90 16.64
CA ARG A 116 -40.33 24.49 16.60
C ARG A 116 -39.87 24.05 15.19
N VAL A 117 -39.17 24.95 14.50
CA VAL A 117 -38.57 24.73 13.18
C VAL A 117 -37.05 24.80 13.28
N MET A 118 -36.40 23.74 12.81
CA MET A 118 -34.95 23.65 12.67
C MET A 118 -34.54 24.01 11.25
N PHE A 119 -33.41 24.69 11.09
CA PHE A 119 -32.83 24.98 9.78
C PHE A 119 -31.45 24.37 9.66
N GLY A 120 -31.09 23.98 8.45
CA GLY A 120 -29.79 23.36 8.21
C GLY A 120 -29.43 23.17 6.75
N ILE A 121 -28.31 22.48 6.58
CA ILE A 121 -27.75 22.11 5.28
C ILE A 121 -27.56 20.60 5.17
N PHE A 122 -27.63 20.10 3.94
CA PHE A 122 -27.05 18.85 3.51
C PHE A 122 -25.82 19.13 2.64
N LEU A 123 -24.76 18.37 2.88
CA LEU A 123 -23.52 18.38 2.10
C LEU A 123 -23.29 16.98 1.53
N ASP A 124 -23.00 16.89 0.23
CA ASP A 124 -22.45 15.65 -0.35
C ASP A 124 -20.98 15.55 0.06
N VAL A 125 -20.67 14.59 0.93
CA VAL A 125 -19.30 14.35 1.42
C VAL A 125 -18.75 13.02 0.89
N THR A 126 -19.36 12.47 -0.16
CA THR A 126 -18.96 11.18 -0.77
C THR A 126 -17.50 11.16 -1.19
N GLY A 127 -17.06 12.17 -1.95
CA GLY A 127 -15.66 12.24 -2.40
C GLY A 127 -14.65 12.34 -1.25
N ARG A 128 -15.00 13.10 -0.20
CA ARG A 128 -14.17 13.21 1.02
C ARG A 128 -14.08 11.87 1.75
N LYS A 129 -15.22 11.19 1.97
CA LYS A 129 -15.27 9.89 2.65
C LYS A 129 -14.53 8.80 1.88
N GLN A 130 -14.67 8.76 0.56
CA GLN A 130 -13.91 7.84 -0.30
C GLN A 130 -12.41 8.09 -0.26
N ALA A 131 -11.99 9.37 -0.21
CA ALA A 131 -10.58 9.71 -0.05
C ALA A 131 -10.03 9.32 1.34
N GLU A 132 -10.80 9.53 2.41
CA GLU A 132 -10.48 9.08 3.77
C GLU A 132 -10.28 7.56 3.83
N GLU A 133 -11.24 6.78 3.29
CA GLU A 133 -11.17 5.31 3.21
C GLU A 133 -9.96 4.85 2.39
N GLY A 134 -9.69 5.50 1.25
CA GLY A 134 -8.52 5.22 0.42
C GLY A 134 -7.20 5.46 1.16
N HIS A 135 -7.10 6.55 1.91
CA HIS A 135 -5.91 6.86 2.72
C HIS A 135 -5.70 5.84 3.84
N GLU A 136 -6.76 5.40 4.52
CA GLU A 136 -6.65 4.38 5.58
C GLU A 136 -6.21 3.02 5.01
N LEU A 137 -6.73 2.63 3.86
CA LEU A 137 -6.30 1.40 3.17
C LEU A 137 -4.81 1.45 2.80
N LEU A 138 -4.36 2.56 2.21
CA LEU A 138 -2.95 2.77 1.89
C LEU A 138 -2.07 2.77 3.14
N ALA A 139 -2.51 3.40 4.23
CA ALA A 139 -1.79 3.40 5.51
C ALA A 139 -1.70 1.99 6.12
N GLY A 140 -2.77 1.19 6.00
CA GLY A 140 -2.80 -0.21 6.42
C GLY A 140 -1.82 -1.07 5.62
N GLU A 141 -1.80 -0.92 4.30
CA GLU A 141 -0.86 -1.62 3.42
C GLU A 141 0.59 -1.23 3.74
N MET A 142 0.88 0.07 3.87
CA MET A 142 2.20 0.57 4.27
C MET A 142 2.64 0.01 5.63
N SER A 143 1.74 -0.01 6.61
CA SER A 143 2.02 -0.58 7.93
C SER A 143 2.37 -2.06 7.87
N HIS A 144 1.68 -2.83 7.03
CA HIS A 144 2.01 -4.23 6.79
C HIS A 144 3.39 -4.38 6.14
N ARG A 145 3.71 -3.56 5.13
CA ARG A 145 5.03 -3.55 4.47
C ARG A 145 6.16 -3.23 5.43
N VAL A 146 6.01 -2.21 6.26
CA VAL A 146 7.00 -1.84 7.28
C VAL A 146 7.21 -2.99 8.27
N LYS A 147 6.14 -3.64 8.74
CA LYS A 147 6.25 -4.81 9.63
C LYS A 147 7.02 -5.96 8.96
N ASN A 148 6.77 -6.24 7.69
CA ASN A 148 7.50 -7.26 6.94
C ASN A 148 8.99 -6.94 6.82
N LEU A 149 9.35 -5.70 6.47
CA LEU A 149 10.74 -5.26 6.37
C LEU A 149 11.47 -5.34 7.71
N LEU A 150 10.81 -4.93 8.80
CA LEU A 150 11.36 -5.05 10.15
C LEU A 150 11.58 -6.50 10.56
N ALA A 151 10.65 -7.40 10.21
CA ALA A 151 10.80 -8.83 10.49
C ALA A 151 12.00 -9.43 9.74
N ILE A 152 12.20 -9.05 8.46
CA ILE A 152 13.34 -9.48 7.65
C ILE A 152 14.65 -8.93 8.24
N ALA A 153 14.72 -7.63 8.54
CA ALA A 153 15.90 -7.01 9.14
C ALA A 153 16.26 -7.60 10.52
N SER A 154 15.25 -7.91 11.34
CA SER A 154 15.44 -8.57 12.62
C SER A 154 16.00 -9.98 12.44
N GLY A 155 15.44 -10.75 11.50
CA GLY A 155 15.95 -12.07 11.13
C GLY A 155 17.40 -12.00 10.65
N LEU A 156 17.71 -11.01 9.80
CA LEU A 156 19.05 -10.75 9.28
C LEU A 156 20.06 -10.48 10.39
N THR A 157 19.70 -9.62 11.34
CA THR A 157 20.55 -9.26 12.49
C THR A 157 20.85 -10.48 13.35
N ALA A 158 19.83 -11.31 13.64
CA ALA A 158 19.98 -12.53 14.43
C ALA A 158 20.88 -13.58 13.75
N ILE A 159 20.88 -13.64 12.42
CA ILE A 159 21.75 -14.52 11.63
C ILE A 159 23.19 -14.01 11.71
N THR A 160 23.41 -12.76 11.33
CA THR A 160 24.76 -12.20 11.20
C THR A 160 25.48 -12.25 12.54
N SER A 161 24.79 -11.97 13.64
CA SER A 161 25.33 -12.07 15.00
C SER A 161 25.87 -13.46 15.36
N ARG A 162 25.32 -14.54 14.79
CA ARG A 162 25.74 -15.93 15.10
C ARG A 162 26.82 -16.45 14.15
N SER A 163 27.03 -15.80 13.00
CA SER A 163 27.97 -16.24 11.96
C SER A 163 29.28 -15.46 11.93
N THR A 164 29.39 -14.35 12.66
CA THR A 164 30.60 -13.51 12.69
C THR A 164 31.27 -13.55 14.06
N SER A 165 32.59 -13.59 14.08
CA SER A 165 33.40 -13.59 15.31
C SER A 165 33.66 -12.20 15.89
N THR A 166 33.51 -11.14 15.09
CA THR A 166 33.72 -9.75 15.52
C THR A 166 32.52 -8.87 15.23
N THR A 167 32.33 -7.82 16.05
CA THR A 167 31.27 -6.83 15.86
C THR A 167 31.45 -6.02 14.58
N VAL A 168 32.70 -5.80 14.14
CA VAL A 168 33.02 -5.11 12.89
C VAL A 168 32.60 -5.93 11.67
N ASP A 169 32.89 -7.24 11.66
CA ASP A 169 32.43 -8.13 10.59
C ASP A 169 30.91 -8.26 10.58
N MET A 170 30.28 -8.28 11.77
CA MET A 170 28.83 -8.28 11.89
C MET A 170 28.20 -7.05 11.24
N ALA A 171 28.68 -5.85 11.57
CA ALA A 171 28.16 -4.60 11.04
C ALA A 171 28.34 -4.53 9.51
N ARG A 172 29.50 -4.95 9.01
CA ARG A 172 29.82 -4.98 7.58
C ARG A 172 28.87 -5.90 6.81
N GLU A 173 28.74 -7.15 7.24
CA GLU A 173 27.92 -8.16 6.57
C GLU A 173 26.42 -7.80 6.64
N LEU A 174 25.94 -7.27 7.78
CA LEU A 174 24.55 -6.79 7.91
C LEU A 174 24.26 -5.63 6.95
N THR A 175 25.18 -4.66 6.85
CA THR A 175 25.03 -3.49 5.95
C THR A 175 24.96 -3.92 4.49
N GLN A 176 25.81 -4.87 4.08
CA GLN A 176 25.83 -5.41 2.71
C GLN A 176 24.51 -6.09 2.37
N ARG A 177 23.98 -6.91 3.27
CA ARG A 177 22.69 -7.61 3.09
C ARG A 177 21.50 -6.63 3.03
N LEU A 178 21.47 -5.62 3.91
CA LEU A 178 20.44 -4.58 3.88
C LEU A 178 20.49 -3.74 2.59
N THR A 179 21.69 -3.45 2.09
CA THR A 179 21.85 -2.71 0.83
C THR A 179 21.39 -3.53 -0.37
N ALA A 180 21.70 -4.83 -0.41
CA ALA A 180 21.20 -5.73 -1.45
C ALA A 180 19.66 -5.80 -1.45
N LEU A 181 19.06 -5.89 -0.26
CA LEU A 181 17.61 -5.85 -0.09
C LEU A 181 17.00 -4.53 -0.57
N GLY A 182 17.62 -3.40 -0.23
CA GLY A 182 17.18 -2.08 -0.69
C GLY A 182 17.15 -1.95 -2.21
N ARG A 183 18.19 -2.43 -2.91
CA ARG A 183 18.24 -2.42 -4.39
C ARG A 183 17.15 -3.25 -5.03
N ALA A 184 16.84 -4.41 -4.47
CA ALA A 184 15.73 -5.24 -4.94
C ALA A 184 14.38 -4.53 -4.76
N HIS A 185 14.19 -3.85 -3.62
CA HIS A 185 12.97 -3.09 -3.35
C HIS A 185 12.80 -1.89 -4.29
N ASP A 186 13.88 -1.18 -4.63
CA ASP A 186 13.83 -0.07 -5.58
C ASP A 186 13.39 -0.50 -6.99
N LEU A 187 13.75 -1.72 -7.42
CA LEU A 187 13.36 -2.27 -8.72
C LEU A 187 11.90 -2.69 -8.80
N VAL A 188 11.29 -3.11 -7.70
CA VAL A 188 9.89 -3.55 -7.68
C VAL A 188 8.92 -2.37 -7.56
N ARG A 189 9.43 -1.15 -7.40
CA ARG A 189 8.59 0.05 -7.30
C ARG A 189 7.82 0.28 -8.61
N PRO A 190 6.50 0.54 -8.56
CA PRO A 190 5.74 0.89 -9.76
C PRO A 190 6.33 2.13 -10.43
N LEU A 191 6.65 2.01 -11.73
CA LEU A 191 7.00 3.15 -12.57
C LEU A 191 5.73 4.00 -12.79
N PRO A 192 5.82 5.34 -12.76
CA PRO A 192 4.67 6.20 -13.06
C PRO A 192 4.13 5.87 -14.46
N GLY A 193 2.89 5.35 -14.53
CA GLY A 193 2.20 5.05 -15.79
C GLY A 193 2.15 3.57 -16.21
N ASN A 194 2.71 2.64 -15.43
CA ASN A 194 2.62 1.21 -15.71
C ASN A 194 1.94 0.47 -14.53
N GLU A 195 0.79 -0.15 -14.76
CA GLU A 195 0.00 -0.88 -13.75
C GLU A 195 0.64 -2.21 -13.30
N GLY A 196 1.85 -2.53 -13.76
CA GLY A 196 2.56 -3.78 -13.47
C GLY A 196 3.38 -3.72 -12.17
N LYS A 197 2.95 -4.47 -11.15
CA LYS A 197 3.62 -4.68 -9.84
C LYS A 197 4.86 -5.60 -9.88
N ALA A 198 5.66 -5.58 -10.95
CA ALA A 198 6.70 -6.60 -11.11
C ALA A 198 8.00 -6.06 -11.73
N ALA A 199 9.13 -6.31 -11.07
CA ALA A 199 10.46 -6.18 -11.65
C ALA A 199 10.72 -7.35 -12.61
N LEU A 200 11.56 -7.16 -13.63
CA LEU A 200 11.98 -8.30 -14.46
C LEU A 200 13.02 -9.13 -13.71
N LEU A 201 12.91 -10.47 -13.77
CA LEU A 201 13.84 -11.39 -13.10
C LEU A 201 15.31 -11.15 -13.51
N GLY A 202 15.54 -10.91 -14.81
CA GLY A 202 16.88 -10.61 -15.32
C GLY A 202 17.47 -9.34 -14.72
N ASP A 203 16.67 -8.26 -14.66
CA ASP A 203 17.10 -6.98 -14.10
C ASP A 203 17.38 -7.10 -12.59
N LEU A 204 16.54 -7.85 -11.87
CA LEU A 204 16.72 -8.14 -10.45
C LEU A 204 18.04 -8.89 -10.20
N ILE A 205 18.30 -9.98 -10.92
CA ILE A 205 19.55 -10.74 -10.74
C ILE A 205 20.75 -9.88 -11.13
N ALA A 206 20.67 -9.14 -12.24
CA ALA A 206 21.75 -8.26 -12.69
C ALA A 206 22.09 -7.18 -11.65
N ILE A 207 21.09 -6.48 -11.08
CA ILE A 207 21.35 -5.43 -10.08
C ILE A 207 21.96 -6.00 -8.79
N LEU A 208 21.56 -7.21 -8.42
CA LEU A 208 22.04 -7.88 -7.22
C LEU A 208 23.48 -8.36 -7.40
N LEU A 209 23.86 -8.74 -8.63
CA LEU A 209 25.20 -9.22 -8.97
C LEU A 209 26.18 -8.12 -9.37
N ALA A 210 25.69 -6.94 -9.79
CA ALA A 210 26.53 -5.81 -10.20
C ALA A 210 27.71 -5.47 -9.24
N PRO A 211 27.54 -5.49 -7.90
CA PRO A 211 28.64 -5.20 -6.97
C PRO A 211 29.77 -6.22 -7.00
N TYR A 212 29.53 -7.41 -7.55
CA TYR A 212 30.47 -8.51 -7.60
C TYR A 212 31.17 -8.63 -8.97
N ASP A 213 30.63 -7.97 -10.01
CA ASP A 213 31.24 -7.92 -11.35
C ASP A 213 32.38 -6.88 -11.41
N ASP A 214 32.22 -5.74 -10.71
CA ASP A 214 33.10 -4.56 -10.78
C ASP A 214 34.38 -4.60 -9.91
N MET A 215 34.70 -5.73 -9.28
CA MET A 215 35.83 -5.82 -8.33
C MET A 215 37.23 -5.92 -8.99
N GLY A 216 37.41 -5.58 -10.28
CA GLY A 216 38.75 -5.53 -10.91
C GLY A 216 38.80 -5.40 -12.43
N ALA A 217 39.99 -5.59 -13.01
CA ALA A 217 40.33 -5.38 -14.44
C ALA A 217 39.73 -6.41 -15.43
N PHE A 218 38.70 -7.17 -15.04
CA PHE A 218 38.17 -8.31 -15.80
C PHE A 218 36.63 -8.32 -15.79
N SER A 219 36.01 -7.38 -16.51
CA SER A 219 34.55 -7.36 -16.68
C SER A 219 34.07 -8.55 -17.53
N GLY A 220 32.88 -9.09 -17.22
CA GLY A 220 32.25 -10.18 -17.99
C GLY A 220 32.45 -11.59 -17.42
N ARG A 221 32.85 -11.72 -16.15
CA ARG A 221 32.95 -13.03 -15.47
C ARG A 221 31.60 -13.57 -15.00
N ILE A 222 30.60 -12.70 -14.91
CA ILE A 222 29.23 -13.03 -14.53
C ILE A 222 28.35 -12.96 -15.78
N ARG A 223 27.73 -14.08 -16.15
CA ARG A 223 26.73 -14.14 -17.22
C ARG A 223 25.36 -14.43 -16.63
N VAL A 224 24.36 -13.67 -17.05
CA VAL A 224 22.96 -13.87 -16.66
C VAL A 224 22.12 -14.11 -17.91
N SER A 225 21.43 -15.25 -17.96
CA SER A 225 20.58 -15.68 -19.06
C SER A 225 19.31 -16.32 -18.51
N VAL A 226 18.30 -15.49 -18.25
CA VAL A 226 17.02 -15.89 -17.64
C VAL A 226 15.85 -15.39 -18.48
N PRO A 227 14.67 -16.02 -18.43
CA PRO A 227 13.52 -15.60 -19.21
C PRO A 227 13.05 -14.20 -18.80
N ARG A 228 12.41 -13.50 -19.74
CA ARG A 228 11.77 -12.21 -19.47
C ARG A 228 10.46 -12.43 -18.73
N MET A 229 10.54 -12.48 -17.40
CA MET A 229 9.40 -12.70 -16.52
C MET A 229 9.32 -11.68 -15.41
N GLY A 230 8.09 -11.36 -14.99
CA GLY A 230 7.82 -10.50 -13.84
C GLY A 230 8.06 -11.22 -12.51
N VAL A 231 8.60 -10.49 -11.55
CA VAL A 231 8.83 -10.89 -10.17
C VAL A 231 8.13 -9.88 -9.26
N GLY A 232 7.20 -10.37 -8.45
CA GLY A 232 6.51 -9.57 -7.45
C GLY A 232 7.38 -9.26 -6.23
N GLU A 233 6.88 -8.40 -5.35
CA GLU A 233 7.64 -7.82 -4.22
C GLU A 233 8.13 -8.87 -3.22
N ALA A 234 7.25 -9.81 -2.86
CA ALA A 234 7.59 -10.88 -1.93
C ALA A 234 8.68 -11.77 -2.52
N ALA A 235 8.53 -12.17 -3.78
CA ALA A 235 9.49 -13.00 -4.48
C ALA A 235 10.84 -12.31 -4.68
N ALA A 236 10.84 -11.02 -5.03
CA ALA A 236 12.06 -10.24 -5.21
C ALA A 236 12.88 -10.14 -3.93
N THR A 237 12.21 -9.98 -2.79
CA THR A 237 12.83 -9.96 -1.46
C THR A 237 13.53 -11.28 -1.14
N THR A 238 12.86 -12.41 -1.37
CA THR A 238 13.44 -13.75 -1.17
C THR A 238 14.63 -13.98 -2.09
N LEU A 239 14.47 -13.66 -3.38
CA LEU A 239 15.54 -13.79 -4.38
C LEU A 239 16.74 -12.91 -4.06
N ALA A 240 16.53 -11.69 -3.55
CA ALA A 240 17.61 -10.81 -3.11
C ALA A 240 18.50 -11.46 -2.05
N LEU A 241 17.89 -12.10 -1.05
CA LEU A 241 18.62 -12.82 -0.02
C LEU A 241 19.34 -14.04 -0.60
N VAL A 242 18.67 -14.85 -1.44
CA VAL A 242 19.27 -16.05 -2.05
C VAL A 242 20.48 -15.70 -2.91
N VAL A 243 20.31 -14.76 -3.84
CA VAL A 243 21.37 -14.32 -4.75
C VAL A 243 22.53 -13.70 -3.98
N HIS A 244 22.27 -12.89 -2.95
CA HIS A 244 23.31 -12.30 -2.12
C HIS A 244 24.13 -13.36 -1.37
N GLU A 245 23.48 -14.34 -0.75
CA GLU A 245 24.19 -15.43 -0.07
C GLU A 245 24.99 -16.30 -1.05
N LEU A 246 24.45 -16.58 -2.25
CA LEU A 246 25.21 -17.32 -3.27
C LEU A 246 26.43 -16.51 -3.73
N ALA A 247 26.26 -15.23 -4.08
CA ALA A 247 27.34 -14.36 -4.52
C ALA A 247 28.45 -14.20 -3.48
N THR A 248 28.08 -14.01 -2.21
CA THR A 248 29.05 -13.90 -1.12
C THR A 248 29.81 -15.21 -0.89
N ASN A 249 29.16 -16.37 -1.04
CA ASN A 249 29.84 -17.66 -0.98
C ASN A 249 30.79 -17.85 -2.17
N SER A 250 30.40 -17.47 -3.38
CA SER A 250 31.29 -17.50 -4.55
C SER A 250 32.52 -16.63 -4.34
N LEU A 251 32.36 -15.45 -3.74
CA LEU A 251 33.46 -14.52 -3.47
C LEU A 251 34.39 -15.01 -2.35
N LYS A 252 33.85 -15.65 -1.31
CA LYS A 252 34.62 -16.12 -0.15
C LYS A 252 35.31 -17.46 -0.41
N TYR A 253 34.66 -18.37 -1.14
CA TYR A 253 35.07 -19.77 -1.22
C TYR A 253 35.04 -20.37 -2.64
N GLY A 254 34.42 -19.69 -3.60
CA GLY A 254 34.09 -20.26 -4.91
C GLY A 254 34.76 -19.53 -6.08
N ALA A 255 34.11 -19.55 -7.25
CA ALA A 255 34.70 -19.04 -8.48
C ALA A 255 35.06 -17.55 -8.44
N LEU A 256 34.25 -16.71 -7.78
CA LEU A 256 34.51 -15.28 -7.72
C LEU A 256 35.68 -14.89 -6.79
N SER A 257 36.19 -15.83 -5.99
CA SER A 257 37.37 -15.61 -5.14
C SER A 257 38.68 -15.48 -5.92
N VAL A 258 38.73 -15.93 -7.18
CA VAL A 258 39.91 -15.91 -8.03
C VAL A 258 39.65 -15.19 -9.36
N PRO A 259 40.67 -14.56 -9.99
CA PRO A 259 40.46 -13.80 -11.22
C PRO A 259 39.96 -14.62 -12.42
N THR A 260 40.31 -15.90 -12.49
CA THR A 260 39.96 -16.81 -13.60
C THR A 260 38.58 -17.43 -13.49
N GLY A 261 37.93 -17.31 -12.33
CA GLY A 261 36.65 -17.94 -12.09
C GLY A 261 35.51 -17.23 -12.79
N THR A 262 34.50 -18.00 -13.17
CA THR A 262 33.32 -17.53 -13.89
C THR A 262 32.05 -18.00 -13.19
N LEU A 263 31.01 -17.20 -13.32
CA LEU A 263 29.68 -17.46 -12.82
C LEU A 263 28.68 -17.37 -13.97
N ASP A 264 27.96 -18.45 -14.24
CA ASP A 264 26.84 -18.48 -15.18
C ASP A 264 25.53 -18.69 -14.41
N VAL A 265 24.60 -17.75 -14.57
CA VAL A 265 23.24 -17.85 -14.06
C VAL A 265 22.32 -18.05 -15.26
N SER A 266 21.95 -19.29 -15.51
CA SER A 266 21.08 -19.67 -16.62
C SER A 266 19.76 -20.21 -16.10
N SER A 267 18.70 -20.13 -16.91
CA SER A 267 17.41 -20.70 -16.56
C SER A 267 16.91 -21.67 -17.62
N SER A 268 16.22 -22.70 -17.16
CA SER A 268 15.37 -23.53 -17.99
C SER A 268 13.92 -23.35 -17.55
N GLU A 269 13.04 -23.12 -18.52
CA GLU A 269 11.62 -22.90 -18.29
C GLU A 269 10.85 -24.19 -18.58
N GLN A 270 9.99 -24.59 -17.65
CA GLN A 270 8.96 -25.61 -17.82
C GLN A 270 7.59 -24.93 -17.68
N GLU A 271 6.47 -25.60 -17.97
CA GLU A 271 5.13 -24.96 -18.00
C GLU A 271 4.83 -24.12 -16.73
N ASP A 272 4.96 -24.72 -15.54
CA ASP A 272 4.58 -24.07 -14.27
C ASP A 272 5.76 -23.66 -13.38
N VAL A 273 6.98 -24.07 -13.76
CA VAL A 273 8.16 -23.98 -12.91
C VAL A 273 9.29 -23.27 -13.63
N VAL A 274 9.98 -22.42 -12.91
CA VAL A 274 11.24 -21.80 -13.33
C VAL A 274 12.37 -22.45 -12.56
N VAL A 275 13.34 -22.96 -13.31
CA VAL A 275 14.57 -23.52 -12.77
C VAL A 275 15.70 -22.58 -13.11
N ILE A 276 16.40 -22.08 -12.10
CA ILE A 276 17.61 -21.25 -12.25
C ILE A 276 18.81 -22.09 -11.81
N ALA A 277 19.77 -22.26 -12.71
CA ALA A 277 21.06 -22.86 -12.43
C ALA A 277 22.10 -21.76 -12.19
N TRP A 278 22.71 -21.78 -11.01
CA TRP A 278 23.87 -21.00 -10.64
C TRP A 278 25.10 -21.89 -10.78
N THR A 279 25.92 -21.65 -11.79
CA THR A 279 27.06 -22.48 -12.15
C THR A 279 28.36 -21.71 -11.95
N GLU A 280 29.18 -22.16 -11.00
CA GLU A 280 30.51 -21.63 -10.75
C GLU A 280 31.56 -22.53 -11.39
N ARG A 281 32.55 -21.96 -12.09
CA ARG A 281 33.66 -22.71 -12.70
C ARG A 281 34.98 -21.95 -12.63
N GLY A 282 36.09 -22.66 -12.72
CA GLY A 282 37.43 -22.07 -12.76
C GLY A 282 37.87 -21.42 -11.44
N GLY A 283 37.17 -21.79 -10.36
CA GLY A 283 37.48 -21.42 -8.98
C GLY A 283 38.49 -22.38 -8.31
N PRO A 284 38.79 -22.15 -7.03
CA PRO A 284 39.55 -23.11 -6.23
C PRO A 284 38.77 -24.44 -6.10
N PRO A 285 39.46 -25.58 -5.90
CA PRO A 285 38.79 -26.86 -5.71
C PRO A 285 37.84 -26.84 -4.52
N VAL A 286 36.58 -27.17 -4.79
CA VAL A 286 35.51 -27.19 -3.79
C VAL A 286 35.17 -28.63 -3.43
N THR A 287 34.91 -28.85 -2.15
CA THR A 287 34.43 -30.13 -1.62
C THR A 287 33.16 -29.91 -0.84
N ARG A 288 32.30 -30.94 -0.79
CA ARG A 288 31.06 -30.88 -0.03
C ARG A 288 31.39 -30.57 1.45
N PRO A 289 30.79 -29.53 2.06
CA PRO A 289 31.00 -29.23 3.47
C PRO A 289 30.60 -30.41 4.36
N THR A 290 31.45 -30.74 5.34
CA THR A 290 31.21 -31.78 6.34
C THR A 290 30.37 -31.20 7.50
N GLY A 291 29.05 -31.25 7.37
CA GLY A 291 28.13 -30.81 8.43
C GLY A 291 26.71 -30.50 7.93
N PRO A 292 25.76 -30.19 8.82
CA PRO A 292 24.34 -29.98 8.48
C PRO A 292 24.04 -28.68 7.72
N GLY A 293 25.04 -28.09 7.04
CA GLY A 293 24.97 -26.79 6.38
C GLY A 293 25.01 -25.61 7.36
N GLY A 294 25.50 -24.46 6.88
CA GLY A 294 25.47 -23.21 7.65
C GLY A 294 24.04 -22.73 7.91
N TYR A 295 23.85 -21.89 8.93
CA TYR A 295 22.53 -21.35 9.29
C TYR A 295 21.88 -20.56 8.14
N GLY A 296 22.69 -19.85 7.33
CA GLY A 296 22.25 -19.19 6.10
C GLY A 296 21.59 -20.16 5.11
N SER A 297 22.17 -21.34 4.90
CA SER A 297 21.61 -22.37 4.02
C SER A 297 20.24 -22.87 4.49
N LYS A 298 20.03 -23.01 5.82
CA LYS A 298 18.75 -23.45 6.39
C LYS A 298 17.66 -22.40 6.23
N LEU A 299 17.98 -21.12 6.42
CA LEU A 299 17.00 -20.05 6.25
C LEU A 299 16.61 -19.89 4.78
N LEU A 300 17.59 -19.91 3.87
CA LEU A 300 17.32 -19.85 2.44
C LEU A 300 16.39 -20.97 2.00
N ASN A 301 16.64 -22.20 2.44
CA ASN A 301 15.74 -23.32 2.17
C ASN A 301 14.32 -23.02 2.66
N ARG A 302 14.17 -22.51 3.89
CA ARG A 302 12.85 -22.19 4.45
C ARG A 302 12.15 -21.05 3.70
N ALA A 303 12.88 -20.00 3.35
CA ALA A 303 12.35 -18.86 2.61
C ALA A 303 11.91 -19.28 1.19
N MET A 304 12.73 -20.07 0.50
CA MET A 304 12.40 -20.65 -0.81
C MET A 304 11.13 -21.51 -0.73
N THR A 305 11.02 -22.40 0.26
CA THR A 305 9.84 -23.28 0.38
C THR A 305 8.58 -22.53 0.79
N HIS A 306 8.65 -21.58 1.72
CA HIS A 306 7.45 -20.90 2.23
C HIS A 306 6.96 -19.75 1.34
N GLN A 307 7.86 -19.03 0.65
CA GLN A 307 7.48 -17.84 -0.12
C GLN A 307 7.37 -18.10 -1.62
N LEU A 308 8.14 -19.05 -2.15
CA LEU A 308 8.24 -19.30 -3.59
C LEU A 308 7.75 -20.69 -4.01
N ASP A 309 7.21 -21.46 -3.04
CA ASP A 309 6.85 -22.89 -3.21
C ASP A 309 7.97 -23.66 -3.92
N GLY A 310 9.20 -23.41 -3.46
CA GLY A 310 10.42 -23.76 -4.17
C GLY A 310 11.43 -24.54 -3.34
N SER A 311 12.52 -24.88 -4.00
CA SER A 311 13.65 -25.60 -3.42
C SER A 311 14.99 -25.09 -3.94
N ILE A 312 16.05 -25.38 -3.19
CA ILE A 312 17.42 -25.13 -3.59
C ILE A 312 18.26 -26.39 -3.33
N THR A 313 18.89 -26.91 -4.38
CA THR A 313 19.84 -28.04 -4.30
C THR A 313 21.24 -27.55 -4.68
N ARG A 314 22.26 -28.30 -4.25
CA ARG A 314 23.67 -27.98 -4.52
C ARG A 314 24.45 -29.23 -4.86
N GLU A 315 25.16 -29.17 -5.96
CA GLU A 315 26.11 -30.16 -6.43
C GLU A 315 27.52 -29.57 -6.28
N TRP A 316 28.40 -30.37 -5.68
CA TRP A 316 29.77 -29.99 -5.38
C TRP A 316 30.69 -30.83 -6.25
N ASP A 317 31.42 -30.18 -7.14
CA ASP A 317 32.41 -30.79 -8.02
C ASP A 317 33.78 -30.11 -7.78
N PRO A 318 34.92 -30.81 -7.86
CA PRO A 318 36.22 -30.16 -7.73
C PRO A 318 36.46 -29.00 -8.71
N ALA A 319 35.77 -28.96 -9.86
CA ALA A 319 35.84 -27.86 -10.82
C ALA A 319 34.92 -26.67 -10.48
N GLY A 320 34.00 -26.82 -9.53
CA GLY A 320 33.09 -25.76 -9.10
C GLY A 320 31.79 -26.21 -8.41
N VAL A 321 30.88 -25.27 -8.21
CA VAL A 321 29.59 -25.52 -7.55
C VAL A 321 28.45 -25.26 -8.53
N ILE A 322 27.46 -26.15 -8.53
CA ILE A 322 26.19 -25.91 -9.22
C ILE A 322 25.10 -25.84 -8.16
N ALA A 323 24.42 -24.70 -8.06
CA ALA A 323 23.22 -24.57 -7.23
C ALA A 323 21.98 -24.43 -8.13
N THR A 324 20.95 -25.23 -7.87
CA THR A 324 19.72 -25.23 -8.66
C THR A 324 18.56 -24.73 -7.81
N LEU A 325 17.97 -23.61 -8.22
CA LEU A 325 16.78 -23.01 -7.64
C LEU A 325 15.57 -23.45 -8.47
N THR A 326 14.59 -24.07 -7.83
CA THR A 326 13.32 -24.46 -8.48
C THR A 326 12.19 -23.68 -7.83
N MET A 327 11.36 -22.98 -8.60
CA MET A 327 10.32 -22.08 -8.09
C MET A 327 9.06 -22.13 -8.95
N ASN A 328 7.89 -22.02 -8.32
CA ASN A 328 6.62 -21.97 -9.02
C ASN A 328 6.37 -20.57 -9.61
N LYS A 329 6.05 -20.49 -10.91
CA LYS A 329 5.82 -19.21 -11.61
C LYS A 329 4.68 -18.39 -10.99
N THR A 330 3.65 -19.06 -10.49
CA THR A 330 2.49 -18.42 -9.85
C THR A 330 2.89 -17.65 -8.60
N PHE A 331 3.88 -18.13 -7.85
CA PHE A 331 4.38 -17.46 -6.66
C PHE A 331 5.43 -16.40 -6.96
N LEU A 332 6.18 -16.56 -8.06
CA LEU A 332 7.11 -15.53 -8.54
C LEU A 332 6.40 -14.26 -8.98
N ALA A 333 5.22 -14.37 -9.62
CA ALA A 333 4.48 -13.23 -10.17
C ALA A 333 3.59 -12.49 -9.14
N LYS A 334 3.45 -13.02 -7.92
CA LYS A 334 2.65 -12.42 -6.83
C LYS A 334 3.46 -11.40 -6.04
#